data_AF-A0A8J5J504-F1
#
_entry.id   AF-A0A8J5J504-F1
#
_cell.length_a   1.000
_cell.length_b   1.000
_cell.length_c   1.000
_cell.angle_alpha   90.00
_cell.angle_beta   90.00
_cell.angle_gamma   90.00
#
_symmetry.space_group_name_H-M   'P 1'
#
loop_
_entity.id
_entity.type
_entity.pdbx_description
1 polymer ?
#
loop_
_entity_poly.entity_id
_entity_poly.type
_entity_poly.pdbx_seq_one_letter_code
_entity_poly.pdbx_strand_id
1 'polypeptide(L)'
;MVSSSDVNSWPLLVTPKGWTRGEHVTQVLQQLDLNSHVLVTNISGQVHLRYLHLDLRWPRTDENGTQEVLYVAVTGDTEANAQARESAPDVQWVHESGYCIRFTEVNETTIDVTYDRWSQCENEDHAQNLFVVWAQAVSRWSQRVTSSTLIESG
;
A
#
# COMPACT_ATOMS: atom_id res chain seq x y z
N MET A 1 -14.78 -10.39 8.07
CA MET A 1 -14.57 -8.98 8.47
C MET A 1 -13.08 -8.83 8.70
N VAL A 2 -12.42 -7.91 8.01
CA VAL A 2 -10.97 -7.69 8.17
C VAL A 2 -10.72 -7.08 9.55
N SER A 3 -9.80 -7.64 10.32
CA SER A 3 -9.49 -7.12 11.66
C SER A 3 -8.47 -5.97 11.60
N SER A 4 -8.38 -5.17 12.66
CA SER A 4 -7.37 -4.11 12.78
C SER A 4 -5.94 -4.67 12.79
N SER A 5 -5.71 -5.86 13.34
CA SER A 5 -4.42 -6.54 13.26
C SER A 5 -4.04 -6.93 11.82
N ASP A 6 -5.03 -7.27 10.99
CA ASP A 6 -4.78 -7.65 9.60
C ASP A 6 -4.34 -6.44 8.76
N VAL A 7 -5.05 -5.32 8.87
CA VAL A 7 -4.73 -4.10 8.09
C VAL A 7 -3.46 -3.40 8.55
N ASN A 8 -3.05 -3.55 9.81
CA ASN A 8 -1.77 -3.02 10.30
C ASN A 8 -0.56 -3.77 9.74
N SER A 9 -0.75 -4.98 9.23
CA SER A 9 0.31 -5.77 8.58
C SER A 9 0.55 -5.36 7.12
N TRP A 10 -0.37 -4.57 6.53
CA TRP A 10 -0.27 -4.14 5.13
C TRP A 10 0.88 -3.15 4.93
N PRO A 11 1.47 -3.09 3.72
CA PRO A 11 2.53 -2.13 3.43
C PRO A 11 2.05 -0.70 3.64
N LEU A 12 2.79 0.08 4.42
CA LEU A 12 2.56 1.52 4.48
C LEU A 12 2.74 2.14 3.10
N LEU A 13 1.92 3.13 2.76
CA LEU A 13 2.06 3.88 1.51
C LEU A 13 3.21 4.89 1.61
N VAL A 14 3.38 5.46 2.80
CA VAL A 14 4.32 6.55 3.07
C VAL A 14 5.34 6.13 4.10
N THR A 15 6.59 6.55 3.92
CA THR A 15 7.68 6.36 4.89
C THR A 15 8.18 7.75 5.27
N PRO A 16 7.91 8.25 6.48
CA PRO A 16 8.38 9.57 6.90
C PRO A 16 9.91 9.66 6.90
N LYS A 17 10.46 10.86 6.67
CA LYS A 17 11.90 11.10 6.78
C LYS A 17 12.39 10.75 8.19
N GLY A 18 13.46 9.96 8.27
CA GLY A 18 14.05 9.54 9.55
C GLY A 18 13.20 8.55 10.35
N TRP A 19 12.17 7.95 9.75
CA TRP A 19 11.33 6.97 10.43
C TRP A 19 12.11 5.66 10.66
N THR A 20 12.42 5.37 11.93
CA THR A 20 13.15 4.16 12.34
C THR A 20 12.22 2.97 12.61
N ARG A 21 11.04 2.92 11.97
CA ARG A 21 9.98 1.93 12.21
C ARG A 21 9.26 2.15 13.55
N GLY A 22 8.57 3.28 13.66
CA GLY A 22 7.70 3.64 14.79
C GLY A 22 6.31 2.99 14.72
N GLU A 23 5.46 3.30 15.70
CA GLU A 23 4.08 2.81 15.74
C GLU A 23 3.22 3.49 14.66
N HIS A 24 2.42 2.69 13.96
CA HIS A 24 1.34 3.15 13.10
C HIS A 24 0.05 2.44 13.45
N VAL A 25 -1.06 3.11 13.18
CA VAL A 25 -2.41 2.55 13.35
C VAL A 25 -3.22 2.80 12.09
N THR A 26 -3.61 1.71 11.45
CA THR A 26 -4.54 1.66 10.34
C THR A 26 -5.94 1.26 10.85
N GLN A 27 -6.95 2.01 10.44
CA GLN A 27 -8.35 1.77 10.78
C GLN A 27 -9.17 1.68 9.50
N VAL A 28 -10.05 0.68 9.43
CA VAL A 28 -11.05 0.57 8.37
C VAL A 28 -12.18 1.54 8.68
N LEU A 29 -12.37 2.55 7.82
CA LEU A 29 -13.46 3.52 7.95
C LEU A 29 -14.73 3.00 7.29
N GLN A 30 -14.58 2.35 6.14
CA GLN A 30 -15.69 1.80 5.38
C GLN A 30 -15.25 0.57 4.62
N GLN A 31 -16.09 -0.46 4.61
CA GLN A 31 -15.98 -1.58 3.69
C GLN A 31 -16.99 -1.34 2.56
N LEU A 32 -16.51 -1.23 1.32
CA LEU A 32 -17.39 -1.00 0.16
C LEU A 32 -17.91 -2.34 -0.38
N ASP A 33 -17.04 -3.35 -0.45
CA ASP A 33 -17.38 -4.74 -0.74
C ASP A 33 -16.35 -5.72 -0.11
N LEU A 34 -16.33 -6.99 -0.52
CA LEU A 34 -15.38 -7.98 0.00
C LEU A 34 -13.92 -7.65 -0.34
N ASN A 35 -13.67 -6.94 -1.43
CA ASN A 35 -12.36 -6.68 -2.00
C ASN A 35 -11.91 -5.23 -1.83
N SER A 36 -12.74 -4.33 -1.31
CA SER A 36 -12.45 -2.90 -1.27
C SER A 36 -12.78 -2.24 0.07
N HIS A 37 -11.80 -1.49 0.57
CA HIS A 37 -11.85 -0.86 1.89
C HIS A 37 -11.34 0.57 1.80
N VAL A 38 -12.04 1.48 2.46
CA VAL A 38 -11.55 2.84 2.75
C VAL A 38 -10.94 2.82 4.14
N LEU A 39 -9.69 3.23 4.25
CA LEU A 39 -8.93 3.21 5.49
C LEU A 39 -8.31 4.57 5.79
N VAL A 40 -7.97 4.76 7.06
CA VAL A 40 -7.07 5.82 7.50
C VAL A 40 -5.87 5.18 8.17
N THR A 41 -4.67 5.65 7.83
CA THR A 41 -3.44 5.26 8.53
C THR A 41 -2.84 6.48 9.20
N ASN A 42 -2.51 6.31 10.48
CA ASN A 42 -1.83 7.29 11.32
C ASN A 42 -0.43 6.77 11.63
N ILE A 43 0.60 7.57 11.37
CA ILE A 43 1.98 7.27 11.73
C ILE A 43 2.40 8.26 12.82
N SER A 44 2.74 7.72 13.97
CA SER A 44 3.26 8.53 15.09
C SER A 44 4.73 8.84 14.88
N GLY A 45 5.14 10.08 15.15
CA GLY A 45 6.51 10.54 14.98
C GLY A 45 6.68 11.98 15.48
N GLN A 46 7.78 12.62 15.10
CA GLN A 46 7.99 14.06 15.35
C GLN A 46 6.92 14.92 14.67
N VAL A 47 6.40 14.45 13.53
CA VAL A 47 5.21 14.98 12.88
C VAL A 47 4.17 13.87 12.81
N HIS A 48 2.93 14.16 13.20
CA HIS A 48 1.82 13.23 13.08
C HIS A 48 1.38 13.15 11.62
N LEU A 49 1.80 12.09 10.94
CA LEU A 49 1.46 11.86 9.54
C LEU A 49 0.17 11.04 9.43
N ARG A 50 -0.71 11.46 8.52
CA ARG A 50 -1.98 10.77 8.27
C ARG A 50 -2.30 10.71 6.78
N TYR A 51 -2.89 9.60 6.36
CA TYR A 51 -3.44 9.49 5.02
C TYR A 51 -4.72 8.65 4.99
N LEU A 52 -5.64 9.08 4.14
CA LEU A 52 -6.83 8.32 3.76
C LEU A 52 -6.51 7.57 2.48
N HIS A 53 -6.90 6.31 2.40
CA HIS A 53 -6.58 5.49 1.24
C HIS A 53 -7.62 4.42 0.95
N LEU A 54 -7.67 4.02 -0.30
CA LEU A 54 -8.48 2.93 -0.81
C LEU A 54 -7.56 1.75 -1.09
N ASP A 55 -7.83 0.62 -0.43
CA ASP A 55 -7.26 -0.68 -0.77
C ASP A 55 -8.28 -1.47 -1.59
N LEU A 56 -7.86 -2.01 -2.73
CA LEU A 56 -8.68 -2.75 -3.67
C LEU A 56 -7.96 -4.01 -4.14
N ARG A 57 -8.67 -5.13 -4.11
CA ARG A 57 -8.35 -6.33 -4.88
C ARG A 57 -9.25 -6.41 -6.11
N TRP A 58 -8.67 -6.41 -7.30
CA TRP A 58 -9.43 -6.39 -8.56
C TRP A 58 -9.04 -7.56 -9.45
N PRO A 59 -9.80 -8.67 -9.40
CA PRO A 59 -9.72 -9.74 -10.39
C PRO A 59 -10.31 -9.27 -11.72
N ARG A 60 -9.61 -9.47 -12.83
CA ARG A 60 -10.07 -9.11 -14.17
C ARG A 60 -9.47 -10.03 -15.23
N THR A 61 -9.98 -9.91 -16.44
CA THR A 61 -9.38 -10.47 -17.64
C THR A 61 -8.86 -9.32 -18.49
N ASP A 62 -7.62 -9.40 -18.98
CA ASP A 62 -7.08 -8.41 -19.90
C ASP A 62 -7.74 -8.49 -21.30
N GLU A 63 -7.35 -7.59 -22.21
CA GLU A 63 -7.88 -7.55 -23.58
C GLU A 63 -7.55 -8.83 -24.39
N ASN A 64 -6.54 -9.59 -23.98
CA ASN A 64 -6.10 -10.82 -24.63
C ASN A 64 -6.76 -12.08 -24.06
N GLY A 65 -7.61 -11.96 -23.04
CA GLY A 65 -8.22 -13.11 -22.37
C GLY A 65 -7.40 -13.66 -21.20
N THR A 66 -6.29 -13.03 -20.85
CA THR A 66 -5.38 -13.42 -19.77
C THR A 66 -5.99 -13.06 -18.41
N GLN A 67 -5.97 -14.01 -17.47
CA GLN A 67 -6.42 -13.73 -16.11
C GLN A 67 -5.42 -12.85 -15.36
N GLU A 68 -5.94 -11.86 -14.66
CA GLU A 68 -5.16 -10.94 -13.85
C GLU A 68 -5.80 -10.69 -12.49
N VAL A 69 -4.98 -10.46 -11.48
CA VAL A 69 -5.43 -9.92 -10.19
C VAL A 69 -4.55 -8.74 -9.82
N LEU A 70 -5.18 -7.59 -9.61
CA LEU A 70 -4.50 -6.38 -9.14
C LEU A 70 -4.77 -6.19 -7.65
N TYR A 71 -3.74 -5.79 -6.92
CA TYR A 71 -3.84 -5.25 -5.56
C TYR A 71 -3.38 -3.81 -5.61
N VAL A 72 -4.31 -2.89 -5.38
CA VAL A 72 -4.08 -1.45 -5.48
C VAL A 72 -4.31 -0.84 -4.11
N ALA A 73 -3.37 -0.01 -3.67
CA ALA A 73 -3.56 0.84 -2.52
C ALA A 73 -3.18 2.27 -2.92
N VAL A 74 -4.09 3.22 -2.76
CA VAL A 74 -3.89 4.60 -3.23
C VAL A 74 -4.45 5.61 -2.25
N THR A 75 -3.70 6.67 -1.99
CA THR A 75 -4.19 7.79 -1.18
C THR A 75 -5.33 8.50 -1.90
N GLY A 76 -6.43 8.72 -1.18
CA GLY A 76 -7.56 9.49 -1.67
C GLY A 76 -7.43 10.95 -1.28
N ASP A 77 -7.14 11.82 -2.24
CA ASP A 77 -7.23 13.27 -2.06
C ASP A 77 -8.40 13.83 -2.86
N THR A 78 -9.45 14.25 -2.16
CA THR A 78 -10.62 14.91 -2.76
C THR A 78 -10.92 16.20 -1.99
N GLU A 79 -11.48 17.20 -2.66
CA GLU A 79 -11.94 18.44 -2.00
C GLU A 79 -12.95 18.15 -0.89
N ALA A 80 -13.78 17.11 -1.03
CA ALA A 80 -14.72 16.67 -0.01
C ALA A 80 -14.04 16.31 1.33
N ASN A 81 -12.77 15.90 1.29
CA ASN A 81 -12.00 15.58 2.48
C ASN A 81 -11.28 16.80 3.08
N ALA A 82 -11.26 17.95 2.40
CA ALA A 82 -10.54 19.15 2.85
C ALA A 82 -10.97 19.61 4.25
N GLN A 83 -12.27 19.62 4.52
CA GLN A 83 -12.82 20.06 5.81
C GLN A 83 -12.41 19.14 6.98
N ALA A 84 -12.31 17.82 6.74
CA ALA A 84 -11.81 16.88 7.75
C ALA A 84 -10.34 17.14 8.08
N ARG A 85 -9.53 17.58 7.11
CA ARG A 85 -8.13 17.93 7.31
C ARG A 85 -7.94 19.21 8.10
N GLU A 86 -8.69 20.25 7.76
CA GLU A 86 -8.65 21.56 8.43
C GLU A 86 -8.98 21.46 9.94
N SER A 87 -9.78 20.46 10.33
CA SER A 87 -10.12 20.20 11.74
C SER A 87 -8.95 19.64 12.58
N ALA A 88 -7.84 19.22 11.95
CA ALA A 88 -6.68 18.62 12.60
C ALA A 88 -5.38 19.33 12.18
N PRO A 89 -5.13 20.56 12.68
CA PRO A 89 -4.01 21.39 12.23
C PRO A 89 -2.63 20.81 12.61
N ASP A 90 -2.57 19.96 13.63
CA ASP A 90 -1.31 19.33 14.08
C ASP A 90 -0.96 18.06 13.28
N VAL A 91 -1.76 17.73 12.26
CA VAL A 91 -1.58 16.53 11.43
C VAL A 91 -1.10 16.94 10.05
N GLN A 92 0.02 16.35 9.62
CA GLN A 92 0.46 16.43 8.24
C GLN A 92 -0.27 15.38 7.41
N TRP A 93 -1.10 15.84 6.47
CA TRP A 93 -1.83 14.96 5.57
C TRP A 93 -1.00 14.61 4.34
N VAL A 94 -1.04 13.35 3.92
CA VAL A 94 -0.42 12.92 2.66
C VAL A 94 -1.47 12.87 1.57
N HIS A 95 -1.12 13.43 0.43
CA HIS A 95 -2.04 13.66 -0.69
C HIS A 95 -1.82 12.66 -1.83
N GLU A 96 -0.58 12.21 -2.01
CA GLU A 96 -0.24 11.34 -3.13
C GLU A 96 0.78 10.28 -2.72
N SER A 97 0.31 9.05 -2.67
CA SER A 97 1.12 7.85 -2.61
C SER A 97 0.27 6.64 -2.99
N GLY A 98 0.93 5.61 -3.49
CA GLY A 98 0.25 4.35 -3.73
C GLY A 98 1.19 3.27 -4.23
N TYR A 99 0.61 2.08 -4.35
CA TYR A 99 1.21 1.00 -5.08
C TYR A 99 0.17 0.21 -5.86
N CYS A 100 0.62 -0.48 -6.89
CA CYS A 100 -0.14 -1.48 -7.61
C CYS A 100 0.74 -2.72 -7.75
N ILE A 101 0.25 -3.86 -7.26
CA ILE A 101 0.82 -5.17 -7.55
C ILE A 101 -0.12 -5.84 -8.56
N ARG A 102 0.40 -6.20 -9.73
CA ARG A 102 -0.36 -6.95 -10.73
C ARG A 102 0.23 -8.34 -10.87
N PHE A 103 -0.62 -9.34 -10.72
CA PHE A 103 -0.34 -10.74 -11.00
C PHE A 103 -1.04 -11.09 -12.32
N THR A 104 -0.27 -11.49 -13.32
CA THR A 104 -0.78 -11.86 -14.64
C THR A 104 -0.44 -13.31 -14.93
N GLU A 105 -1.42 -14.11 -15.33
CA GLU A 105 -1.18 -15.48 -15.75
C GLU A 105 -0.33 -15.52 -17.02
N VAL A 106 0.73 -16.34 -17.04
CA VAL A 106 1.53 -16.57 -18.25
C VAL A 106 1.24 -17.98 -18.79
N ASN A 107 1.16 -18.95 -17.89
CA ASN A 107 0.76 -20.33 -18.15
C ASN A 107 0.41 -21.04 -16.83
N GLU A 108 0.07 -22.33 -16.90
CA GLU A 108 -0.35 -23.17 -15.75
C GLU A 108 0.63 -23.19 -14.55
N THR A 109 1.91 -22.84 -14.77
CA THR A 109 2.96 -22.90 -13.73
C THR A 109 3.65 -21.56 -13.49
N THR A 110 3.30 -20.53 -14.26
CA THR A 110 4.04 -19.26 -14.30
C THR A 110 3.08 -18.09 -14.21
N ILE A 111 3.38 -17.20 -13.28
CA ILE A 111 2.76 -15.88 -13.17
C ILE A 111 3.83 -14.82 -13.40
N ASP A 112 3.47 -13.77 -14.13
CA ASP A 112 4.23 -12.53 -14.15
C ASP A 112 3.76 -11.63 -13.01
N VAL A 113 4.70 -10.94 -12.37
CA VAL A 113 4.37 -10.00 -11.29
C VAL A 113 5.07 -8.68 -11.48
N THR A 114 4.26 -7.63 -11.58
CA THR A 114 4.74 -6.25 -11.63
C THR A 114 4.39 -5.51 -10.33
N TYR A 115 5.30 -4.64 -9.90
CA TYR A 115 5.11 -3.80 -8.72
C TYR A 115 5.42 -2.35 -9.07
N ASP A 116 4.37 -1.55 -9.16
CA ASP A 116 4.46 -0.11 -9.37
C ASP A 116 4.26 0.59 -8.03
N ARG A 117 5.11 1.57 -7.73
CA ARG A 117 5.03 2.36 -6.49
C ARG A 117 5.38 3.81 -6.71
N TRP A 118 4.62 4.70 -6.08
CA TRP A 118 4.83 6.13 -6.13
C TRP A 118 4.50 6.78 -4.78
N SER A 119 5.14 7.92 -4.52
CA SER A 119 4.91 8.71 -3.32
C SER A 119 5.49 10.10 -3.51
N GLN A 120 4.93 11.08 -2.82
CA GLN A 120 5.56 12.38 -2.65
C GLN A 120 6.86 12.25 -1.84
N CYS A 121 7.84 13.07 -2.19
CA CYS A 121 9.09 13.20 -1.44
C CYS A 121 9.34 14.68 -1.14
N GLU A 122 10.09 14.95 -0.07
CA GLU A 122 10.35 16.32 0.39
C GLU A 122 11.54 16.96 -0.35
N ASN A 123 12.49 16.12 -0.77
CA ASN A 123 13.76 16.48 -1.39
C ASN A 123 14.39 15.23 -2.00
N GLU A 124 15.48 15.42 -2.72
CA GLU A 124 16.21 14.36 -3.41
C GLU A 124 16.74 13.28 -2.44
N ASP A 125 17.26 13.65 -1.27
CA ASP A 125 17.73 12.69 -0.27
C ASP A 125 16.59 11.77 0.20
N HIS A 126 15.41 12.34 0.43
CA HIS A 126 14.22 11.57 0.77
C HIS A 126 13.81 10.63 -0.39
N ALA A 127 13.85 11.11 -1.64
CA ALA A 127 13.56 10.29 -2.81
C ALA A 127 14.52 9.09 -2.93
N GLN A 128 15.83 9.30 -2.74
CA GLN A 128 16.83 8.24 -2.76
C GLN A 128 16.60 7.22 -1.64
N ASN A 129 16.24 7.69 -0.44
CA ASN A 129 15.90 6.82 0.67
C ASN A 129 14.67 5.95 0.37
N LEU A 130 13.60 6.54 -0.15
CA LEU A 130 12.39 5.82 -0.56
C LEU A 130 12.71 4.75 -1.60
N PHE A 131 13.52 5.08 -2.62
CA PHE A 131 13.93 4.13 -3.65
C PHE A 131 14.62 2.89 -3.04
N VAL A 132 15.56 3.08 -2.10
CA VAL A 132 16.23 1.98 -1.40
C VAL A 132 15.24 1.15 -0.60
N VAL A 133 14.32 1.78 0.15
CA VAL A 133 13.31 1.10 0.95
C VAL A 133 12.39 0.24 0.06
N TRP A 134 11.98 0.75 -1.10
CA TRP A 134 11.11 0.03 -2.03
C TRP A 134 11.84 -1.13 -2.70
N ALA A 135 13.08 -0.94 -3.13
CA ALA A 135 13.91 -2.02 -3.68
C ALA A 135 14.11 -3.16 -2.65
N GLN A 136 14.32 -2.82 -1.38
CA GLN A 136 14.40 -3.81 -0.30
C GLN A 136 13.07 -4.56 -0.08
N ALA A 137 11.94 -3.86 -0.19
CA ALA A 137 10.62 -4.50 -0.06
C ALA A 137 10.39 -5.54 -1.15
N VAL A 138 10.65 -5.19 -2.42
CA VAL A 138 10.56 -6.13 -3.55
C VAL A 138 11.53 -7.29 -3.40
N SER A 139 12.78 -7.01 -2.99
CA SER A 139 13.79 -8.06 -2.78
C SER A 139 13.36 -9.07 -1.72
N ARG A 140 12.83 -8.61 -0.58
CA ARG A 140 12.31 -9.48 0.48
C ARG A 140 11.10 -10.29 0.02
N TRP A 141 10.23 -9.68 -0.77
CA TRP A 141 9.06 -10.37 -1.29
C TRP A 141 9.46 -11.46 -2.29
N SER A 142 10.34 -11.14 -3.24
CA SER A 142 10.91 -12.11 -4.19
C SER A 142 11.59 -13.28 -3.47
N GLN A 143 12.36 -13.03 -2.41
CA GLN A 143 12.98 -14.08 -1.59
C GLN A 143 11.96 -14.99 -0.91
N ARG A 144 10.83 -14.44 -0.45
CA ARG A 144 9.75 -15.23 0.16
C ARG A 144 9.00 -16.07 -0.86
N VAL A 145 8.84 -15.55 -2.08
CA VAL A 145 8.14 -16.26 -3.17
C VAL A 145 9.03 -17.35 -3.79
N THR A 146 10.35 -17.16 -3.81
CA THR A 146 11.32 -18.15 -4.32
C THR A 146 11.74 -19.18 -3.28
N SER A 147 11.54 -18.90 -1.99
CA SER A 147 11.61 -19.90 -0.93
C SER A 147 10.53 -20.95 -1.18
N SER A 148 10.92 -22.23 -1.22
CA SER A 148 10.08 -23.41 -1.48
C SER A 148 8.90 -23.61 -0.52
N THR A 149 8.70 -22.68 0.42
CA THR A 149 7.60 -22.63 1.40
C THR A 149 6.24 -22.27 0.81
N LEU A 150 6.15 -21.91 -0.48
CA LEU A 150 4.85 -21.74 -1.17
C LEU A 150 4.18 -23.08 -1.53
N ILE A 151 4.90 -24.21 -1.42
CA ILE A 151 4.35 -25.56 -1.55
C ILE A 151 4.52 -26.29 -0.21
N GLU A 152 3.96 -25.74 0.87
CA GLU A 152 3.55 -26.58 1.99
C GLU A 152 2.04 -26.79 1.87
N SER A 153 1.67 -27.91 1.26
CA SER A 153 0.36 -28.51 1.48
C SER A 153 0.33 -29.07 2.90
N GLY A 154 -0.35 -28.36 3.80
CA GLY A 154 -0.70 -28.77 5.15
C GLY A 154 -2.06 -28.23 5.52
#